data_AF-S6UUU9-F1
#
_entry.id   AF-S6UUU9-F1
#
_cell.length_a   1.000
_cell.length_b   1.000
_cell.length_c   1.000
_cell.angle_alpha   90.00
_cell.angle_beta   90.00
_cell.angle_gamma   90.00
#
_symmetry.space_group_name_H-M   'P 1'
#
loop_
_entity.id
_entity.type
_entity.pdbx_description
1 polymer ?
#
loop_
_entity_poly.entity_id
_entity_poly.type
_entity_poly.pdbx_seq_one_letter_code
_entity_poly.pdbx_strand_id
1 'polypeptide(L)' 'AAACYRDLLGESSGVSESHRNCDKVQDPYSLRCQPQVMGACLTQLRQAAEVLEIESNAVSDNPLVFAAENDVISGG' A
#
# COMPACT_ATOMS: atom_id res chain seq x y z
N ALA A 1 -2.80 6.88 3.62
CA ALA A 1 -1.89 7.98 3.25
C ALA A 1 -2.25 9.29 3.97
N ALA A 2 -3.40 9.94 3.70
CA ALA A 2 -3.74 11.23 4.30
C ALA A 2 -3.70 11.26 5.85
N ALA A 3 -4.20 10.20 6.50
CA ALA A 3 -4.16 10.10 7.96
C ALA A 3 -2.73 10.14 8.53
N CYS A 4 -1.80 9.41 7.90
CA CYS A 4 -0.39 9.42 8.29
C CYS A 4 0.23 10.82 8.10
N TYR A 5 -0.09 11.52 7.00
CA TYR A 5 0.39 12.88 6.82
C TYR A 5 -0.14 13.83 7.90
N ARG A 6 -1.41 13.74 8.30
CA ARG A 6 -1.95 14.56 9.40
C ARG A 6 -1.30 14.25 10.75
N ASP A 7 -1.07 12.97 11.02
CA ASP A 7 -0.38 12.53 12.24
C ASP A 7 1.04 13.11 12.32
N LEU A 8 1.81 13.04 11.22
CA LEU A 8 3.17 13.58 11.17
C LEU A 8 3.23 15.12 11.16
N LEU A 9 2.35 15.77 10.39
CA LEU A 9 2.36 17.24 10.25
C LEU A 9 1.77 17.95 11.46
N GLY A 10 0.87 17.28 12.19
CA GLY A 10 0.06 17.89 13.24
C GLY A 10 -0.85 19.00 12.70
N GLU A 11 -1.43 19.77 13.61
CA GLU A 11 -2.34 20.88 13.28
C GLU A 11 -1.58 22.14 12.81
N SER A 12 -0.38 22.39 13.37
CA SER A 12 0.46 23.56 13.01
C SER A 12 1.92 23.35 13.44
N SER A 13 2.81 24.18 12.92
CA SER A 13 4.23 24.27 13.29
C SER A 13 4.68 25.73 13.34
N GLY A 14 5.80 26.03 14.01
CA GLY A 14 6.36 27.39 13.99
C GLY A 14 6.63 27.92 12.57
N VAL A 15 6.97 27.04 11.63
CA VAL A 15 7.16 27.39 10.21
C VAL A 15 5.83 27.74 9.56
N SER A 16 4.78 26.92 9.73
CA SER A 16 3.46 27.22 9.15
C SER A 16 2.87 28.52 9.71
N GLU A 17 3.09 28.81 10.99
CA GLU A 17 2.63 30.05 11.62
C GLU A 17 3.37 31.29 11.12
N SER A 18 4.70 31.23 11.05
CA SER A 18 5.51 32.37 10.57
C SER A 18 5.20 32.78 9.12
N HIS A 19 4.57 31.89 8.34
CA HIS A 19 4.22 32.09 6.93
C HIS A 19 2.70 32.17 6.70
N ARG A 20 1.90 32.36 7.76
CA ARG A 20 0.43 32.42 7.70
C ARG A 20 -0.10 33.49 6.73
N ASN A 21 0.64 34.58 6.56
CA ASN A 21 0.26 35.74 5.72
C ASN A 21 1.17 35.93 4.49
N CYS A 22 1.74 34.86 3.93
CA CYS A 22 2.51 34.94 2.68
C CYS A 22 1.61 34.85 1.44
N ASP A 23 2.06 35.37 0.29
CA ASP A 23 1.33 35.42 -0.99
C ASP A 23 1.19 34.04 -1.68
N LYS A 24 0.98 32.95 -0.92
CA LYS A 24 0.83 31.61 -1.47
C LYS A 24 -0.51 31.45 -2.18
N VAL A 25 -0.46 31.04 -3.45
CA VAL A 25 -1.66 30.74 -4.25
C VAL A 25 -2.12 29.30 -4.03
N GLN A 26 -1.28 28.29 -4.30
CA GLN A 26 -1.49 26.87 -3.94
C GLN A 26 -0.17 26.10 -3.96
N ASP A 27 -0.06 25.02 -3.18
CA ASP A 27 1.09 24.12 -3.29
C ASP A 27 1.09 23.34 -4.62
N PRO A 28 2.28 23.05 -5.18
CA PRO A 28 2.43 22.22 -6.36
C PRO A 28 1.91 20.80 -6.13
N TYR A 29 1.59 20.09 -7.21
CA TYR A 29 0.98 18.75 -7.13
C TYR A 29 1.88 17.73 -6.43
N SER A 30 3.20 17.86 -6.54
CA SER A 30 4.16 17.01 -5.82
C SER A 30 3.98 17.06 -4.29
N LEU A 31 3.41 18.14 -3.76
CA LEU A 31 3.06 18.25 -2.34
C LEU A 31 1.58 17.95 -2.09
N ARG A 32 0.68 18.60 -2.84
CA ARG A 32 -0.76 18.56 -2.58
C ARG A 32 -1.42 17.22 -2.93
N CYS A 33 -0.92 16.55 -3.96
CA CYS A 33 -1.47 15.28 -4.44
C CYS A 33 -0.82 14.06 -3.79
N GLN A 34 0.05 14.25 -2.79
CA GLN A 34 0.72 13.15 -2.08
C GLN A 34 -0.28 12.11 -1.55
N PRO A 35 -1.40 12.48 -0.89
CA PRO A 35 -2.32 11.47 -0.39
C PRO A 35 -3.00 10.63 -1.47
N GLN A 36 -3.27 11.20 -2.64
CA GLN A 36 -3.87 10.50 -3.77
C GLN A 36 -2.87 9.52 -4.39
N VAL A 37 -1.66 9.99 -4.70
CA VAL A 37 -0.61 9.17 -5.31
C VAL A 37 -0.16 8.07 -4.35
N MET A 38 0.23 8.43 -3.13
CA MET A 38 0.68 7.45 -2.13
C MET A 38 -0.46 6.54 -1.67
N GLY A 39 -1.71 7.01 -1.72
CA GLY A 39 -2.89 6.18 -1.47
C GLY A 39 -3.01 5.06 -2.50
N ALA A 40 -2.91 5.39 -3.80
CA ALA A 40 -2.93 4.40 -4.87
C ALA A 40 -1.76 3.40 -4.76
N CYS A 41 -0.54 3.89 -4.49
CA CYS A 41 0.62 3.02 -4.29
C CYS A 41 0.43 2.06 -3.11
N LEU A 42 -0.05 2.54 -1.96
CA LEU A 42 -0.27 1.70 -0.79
C LEU A 42 -1.35 0.63 -1.06
N THR A 43 -2.39 0.96 -1.81
CA THR A 43 -3.39 -0.03 -2.24
C THR A 43 -2.76 -1.12 -3.10
N GLN A 44 -1.97 -0.75 -4.12
CA GLN A 44 -1.29 -1.75 -4.96
C GLN A 44 -0.33 -2.64 -4.17
N LEU A 45 0.43 -2.06 -3.25
CA LEU A 45 1.34 -2.84 -2.39
C LEU A 45 0.59 -3.85 -1.53
N ARG A 46 -0.58 -3.48 -0.99
CA ARG A 46 -1.42 -4.39 -0.20
C ARG A 46 -1.99 -5.52 -1.04
N GLN A 47 -2.46 -5.23 -2.25
CA GLN A 47 -2.94 -6.26 -3.18
C GLN A 47 -1.83 -7.24 -3.56
N ALA A 48 -0.63 -6.73 -3.86
CA ALA A 48 0.52 -7.59 -4.15
C ALA A 48 0.88 -8.46 -2.94
N ALA A 49 0.88 -7.88 -1.73
CA ALA A 49 1.15 -8.61 -0.50
C ALA A 49 0.15 -9.74 -0.26
N GLU A 50 -1.15 -9.51 -0.50
CA GLU A 50 -2.20 -10.54 -0.37
C GLU A 50 -1.95 -11.73 -1.31
N VAL A 51 -1.67 -11.46 -2.59
CA VAL A 51 -1.37 -12.53 -3.57
C VAL A 51 -0.12 -13.30 -3.18
N LEU A 52 0.93 -12.59 -2.78
CA LEU A 52 2.19 -13.21 -2.36
C LEU A 52 2.03 -14.04 -1.08
N GLU A 53 1.19 -13.60 -0.15
CA GLU A 53 0.89 -14.34 1.07
C GLU A 53 0.19 -15.67 0.75
N ILE A 54 -0.80 -15.66 -0.14
CA ILE A 54 -1.47 -16.89 -0.60
C ILE A 54 -0.46 -17.83 -1.27
N GLU A 55 0.33 -17.32 -2.22
CA GLU A 55 1.29 -18.12 -2.98
C GLU A 55 2.39 -18.70 -2.08
N SER A 56 2.84 -17.93 -1.08
CA SER A 56 3.87 -18.40 -0.13
C SER A 56 3.41 -19.59 0.72
N ASN A 57 2.10 -19.79 0.86
CA ASN A 57 1.49 -20.89 1.59
C ASN A 57 0.85 -21.94 0.65
N ALA A 58 0.96 -21.78 -0.66
CA ALA A 58 0.41 -22.71 -1.63
C ALA A 58 1.30 -23.95 -1.79
N VAL A 59 0.67 -25.08 -2.14
CA VAL A 59 1.37 -26.25 -2.64
C VAL A 59 1.56 -26.03 -4.15
N SER A 60 2.76 -25.58 -4.54
CA SER A 60 3.09 -25.17 -5.91
C SER A 60 3.89 -26.22 -6.70
N ASP A 61 4.17 -27.37 -6.10
CA ASP A 61 4.79 -28.51 -6.77
C ASP A 61 3.76 -29.36 -7.52
N ASN A 62 4.27 -30.23 -8.40
CA ASN A 62 3.46 -31.12 -9.22
C ASN A 62 4.23 -32.43 -9.49
N PRO A 63 3.59 -33.62 -9.40
CA PRO A 63 2.17 -33.88 -9.15
C PRO A 63 1.76 -33.75 -7.68
N LEU A 64 0.48 -33.44 -7.45
CA LEU A 64 -0.13 -33.44 -6.13
C LEU A 64 -0.51 -34.87 -5.73
N VAL A 65 -0.18 -35.25 -4.49
CA VAL A 65 -0.46 -36.58 -3.94
C VAL A 65 -1.59 -36.50 -2.90
N PHE A 66 -2.71 -37.14 -3.19
CA PHE A 66 -3.90 -37.19 -2.34
C PHE A 66 -3.99 -38.57 -1.66
N ALA A 67 -3.27 -38.71 -0.54
CA ALA A 67 -3.07 -40.00 0.12
C ALA A 67 -4.36 -40.61 0.68
N ALA A 68 -5.33 -39.80 1.10
CA ALA A 68 -6.60 -40.30 1.65
C ALA A 68 -7.47 -40.97 0.57
N GLU A 69 -7.34 -40.50 -0.67
CA GLU A 69 -8.01 -41.01 -1.86
C GLU A 69 -7.18 -42.07 -2.60
N ASN A 70 -5.92 -42.27 -2.18
CA ASN A 70 -4.92 -43.09 -2.87
C ASN A 70 -4.75 -42.68 -4.34
N ASP A 71 -4.67 -41.36 -4.58
CA ASP A 71 -4.65 -40.76 -5.92
C ASP A 71 -3.45 -39.80 -6.09
N VAL A 72 -3.03 -39.62 -7.35
CA VAL A 72 -1.96 -38.71 -7.76
C VAL A 72 -2.44 -37.90 -8.96
N ILE A 73 -2.53 -36.58 -8.77
CA ILE A 73 -3.08 -35.65 -9.76
C ILE A 73 -1.95 -34.79 -10.32
N SER A 74 -1.75 -34.84 -11.63
CA SER A 74 -0.91 -33.87 -12.34
C SER A 74 -1.76 -32.68 -12.78
N GLY A 75 -1.40 -31.49 -12.32
CA GLY A 75 -1.96 -30.21 -12.72
C GLY A 75 -0.86 -29.21 -13.10
N GLY A 76 -1.10 -27.94 -12.75
CA GLY A 76 -0.29 -26.79 -13.19
C GLY A 76 -0.94 -26.06 -14.36
#